data_AF-A0A9N7RPF5-F1
#
_entry.id   AF-A0A9N7RPF5-F1
#
_cell.length_a   1.000
_cell.length_b   1.000
_cell.length_c   1.000
_cell.angle_alpha   90.00
_cell.angle_beta   90.00
_cell.angle_gamma   90.00
#
_symmetry.space_group_name_H-M   'P 1'
#
loop_
_entity.id
_entity.type
_entity.pdbx_description
1 polymer ?
#
loop_
_entity_poly.entity_id
_entity_poly.type
_entity_poly.pdbx_seq_one_letter_code
_entity_poly.pdbx_strand_id
1 'polypeptide(L)'
;MKVIDKIREASAGNAVFSFEFFPPKTEDGVDNLFERMDRMAACGPTFCDITWGAGGTTADLTLEIANRMQNMVCVETMMHLTCTNMPIDKIDHALATIKSNGIQNVLALRGDPPHGQDKFVQVDGGFGCALDLVKHIRAKYGDYFGITVAGYPEGHPDVIQDGVVPPEAYQNELAYLKQKVDAGAEVIVTQLFYDTDIFLRFVNDCRQIGITCPIVPGIMPINNYKGFLRMIGFCKTKIPPEIMAALEPIKDNEEAIRAYGIHLGTEMCKKILASGIRTLHLYTLNMEKSALAILMNLGLIEESKISRPLPWRRPANVFRVKENVRPIFWANRPKSYISRTIGWDQFPTGRWGDYQNPSFGALSDYQFIRPRARDKKIGEEWATPLKNVEDISEKFMKFCLGKLRSNPWSELDGLQPETKIINEQLADINLKGFLTINSQPAVNGLKSDSPSFGWGGPGGYVYQKAYLEFFCSLESLNTLVEKCTAFPFLTYMAVNRQGNLISNMKNLDVNAVTWGVFPAKEIIQPTVVDPASFMRSALLDL
;
A
#
# COMPACT_ATOMS: atom_id res chain seq x y z
N MET A 1 -9.66 -2.52 8.29
CA MET A 1 -10.52 -1.57 9.05
C MET A 1 -11.44 -0.90 8.04
N LYS A 2 -12.66 -0.52 8.42
CA LYS A 2 -13.50 0.22 7.46
C LYS A 2 -12.97 1.63 7.27
N VAL A 3 -13.09 2.16 6.05
CA VAL A 3 -12.66 3.51 5.70
C VAL A 3 -13.43 4.56 6.50
N ILE A 4 -14.71 4.34 6.77
CA ILE A 4 -15.52 5.23 7.61
C ILE A 4 -14.94 5.38 9.02
N ASP A 5 -14.46 4.29 9.62
CA ASP A 5 -13.88 4.32 10.96
C ASP A 5 -12.59 5.14 10.96
N LYS A 6 -11.73 4.94 9.96
CA LYS A 6 -10.50 5.73 9.81
C LYS A 6 -10.77 7.22 9.59
N ILE A 7 -11.77 7.57 8.79
CA ILE A 7 -12.17 8.97 8.57
C ILE A 7 -12.66 9.60 9.88
N ARG A 8 -13.44 8.85 10.68
CA ARG A 8 -13.93 9.30 12.00
C ARG A 8 -12.80 9.44 13.02
N GLU A 9 -11.84 8.52 13.04
CA GLU A 9 -10.66 8.60 13.91
C GLU A 9 -9.81 9.84 13.60
N ALA A 10 -9.64 10.17 12.32
CA ALA A 10 -8.78 11.29 11.92
C ALA A 10 -9.45 12.68 12.02
N SER A 11 -10.78 12.74 11.96
CA SER A 11 -11.53 14.01 12.08
C SER A 11 -11.42 14.66 13.47
N ALA A 12 -10.71 14.04 14.41
CA ALA A 12 -10.27 14.60 15.68
C ALA A 12 -9.15 15.67 15.57
N GLY A 13 -8.77 16.11 14.37
CA GLY A 13 -7.93 17.30 14.17
C GLY A 13 -7.06 17.33 12.92
N ASN A 14 -6.93 16.22 12.19
CA ASN A 14 -6.02 16.11 11.05
C ASN A 14 -6.76 15.90 9.73
N ALA A 15 -6.24 16.45 8.65
CA ALA A 15 -6.73 16.13 7.30
C ALA A 15 -6.19 14.77 6.86
N VAL A 16 -7.02 14.01 6.14
CA VAL A 16 -6.70 12.71 5.58
C VAL A 16 -6.80 12.72 4.07
N PHE A 17 -6.00 11.87 3.44
CA PHE A 17 -6.00 11.70 2.00
C PHE A 17 -5.97 10.23 1.58
N SER A 18 -6.33 9.98 0.33
CA SER A 18 -6.39 8.67 -0.31
C SER A 18 -6.00 8.75 -1.78
N PHE A 19 -5.68 7.61 -2.38
CA PHE A 19 -5.23 7.50 -3.78
C PHE A 19 -6.04 6.48 -4.56
N GLU A 20 -6.44 6.84 -5.79
CA GLU A 20 -7.03 5.91 -6.75
C GLU A 20 -6.06 5.45 -7.83
N PHE A 21 -6.07 4.14 -8.06
CA PHE A 21 -5.32 3.46 -9.12
C PHE A 21 -6.26 2.68 -10.03
N PHE A 22 -5.77 2.31 -11.22
CA PHE A 22 -6.51 1.45 -12.14
C PHE A 22 -5.68 0.25 -12.61
N PRO A 23 -6.30 -0.90 -12.92
CA PRO A 23 -5.60 -2.08 -13.45
C PRO A 23 -4.86 -1.75 -14.76
N PRO A 24 -3.53 -1.91 -14.81
CA PRO A 24 -2.75 -1.72 -16.03
C PRO A 24 -3.10 -2.77 -17.10
N LYS A 25 -2.83 -2.46 -18.37
CA LYS A 25 -3.13 -3.36 -19.50
C LYS A 25 -2.05 -4.43 -19.74
N THR A 26 -0.87 -4.27 -19.15
CA THR A 26 0.30 -5.12 -19.36
C THR A 26 0.86 -5.61 -18.03
N GLU A 27 1.50 -6.78 -18.02
CA GLU A 27 2.13 -7.34 -16.82
C GLU A 27 3.24 -6.41 -16.28
N ASP A 28 4.10 -5.87 -17.14
CA ASP A 28 5.08 -4.85 -16.76
C ASP A 28 4.42 -3.61 -16.12
N GLY A 29 3.24 -3.24 -16.61
CA GLY A 29 2.45 -2.15 -16.04
C GLY A 29 2.00 -2.45 -14.62
N VAL A 30 1.61 -3.70 -14.33
CA VAL A 30 1.20 -4.18 -13.00
C VAL A 30 2.38 -4.12 -12.03
N ASP A 31 3.55 -4.60 -12.43
CA ASP A 31 4.75 -4.53 -11.59
C ASP A 31 5.14 -3.08 -11.26
N ASN A 32 5.16 -2.20 -12.27
CA ASN A 32 5.40 -0.77 -12.09
C ASN A 32 4.35 -0.09 -11.19
N LEU A 33 3.11 -0.56 -11.21
CA LEU A 33 2.05 -0.06 -10.34
C LEU A 33 2.34 -0.42 -8.88
N PHE A 34 2.76 -1.65 -8.59
CA PHE A 34 3.07 -2.06 -7.21
C PHE A 34 4.26 -1.34 -6.63
N GLU A 35 5.32 -1.10 -7.40
CA GLU A 35 6.45 -0.28 -6.94
C GLU A 35 6.01 1.15 -6.57
N ARG A 36 5.10 1.72 -7.37
CA ARG A 36 4.53 3.03 -7.12
C ARG A 36 3.63 3.06 -5.90
N MET A 37 2.74 2.08 -5.77
CA MET A 37 1.90 1.91 -4.59
C MET A 37 2.76 1.79 -3.32
N ASP A 38 3.89 1.09 -3.38
CA ASP A 38 4.79 0.95 -2.24
C ASP A 38 5.38 2.30 -1.79
N ARG A 39 5.83 3.12 -2.75
CA ARG A 39 6.33 4.48 -2.48
C ARG A 39 5.22 5.40 -1.95
N MET A 40 4.04 5.38 -2.57
CA MET A 40 2.93 6.25 -2.19
C MET A 40 2.29 5.82 -0.86
N ALA A 41 2.28 4.53 -0.52
CA ALA A 41 1.82 4.03 0.77
C ALA A 41 2.74 4.47 1.92
N ALA A 42 4.03 4.67 1.66
CA ALA A 42 4.97 5.20 2.66
C ALA A 42 4.61 6.64 3.09
N CYS A 43 3.84 7.38 2.29
CA CYS A 43 3.34 8.71 2.64
C CYS A 43 2.19 8.66 3.67
N GLY A 44 1.67 7.48 4.02
CA GLY A 44 0.61 7.31 5.01
C GLY A 44 -0.82 7.68 4.55
N PRO A 45 -1.26 7.32 3.33
CA PRO A 45 -2.66 7.49 2.95
C PRO A 45 -3.58 6.69 3.87
N THR A 46 -4.79 7.20 4.08
CA THR A 46 -5.79 6.53 4.93
C THR A 46 -6.30 5.24 4.29
N PHE A 47 -6.50 5.28 2.98
CA PHE A 47 -6.82 4.16 2.12
C PHE A 47 -6.34 4.42 0.68
N CYS A 48 -6.26 3.36 -0.10
CA CYS A 48 -6.13 3.41 -1.55
C CYS A 48 -7.26 2.59 -2.17
N ASP A 49 -7.69 2.95 -3.37
CA ASP A 49 -8.64 2.17 -4.14
C ASP A 49 -8.12 1.77 -5.51
N ILE A 50 -8.75 0.73 -6.04
CA ILE A 50 -8.45 0.13 -7.32
C ILE A 50 -9.74 0.02 -8.13
N THR A 51 -9.72 0.59 -9.33
CA THR A 51 -10.90 0.61 -10.19
C THR A 51 -11.27 -0.78 -10.72
N TRP A 52 -12.52 -0.90 -11.12
CA TRP A 52 -13.10 -2.11 -11.70
C TRP A 52 -13.59 -1.81 -13.11
N GLY A 53 -13.05 -2.51 -14.10
CA GLY A 53 -13.41 -2.30 -15.50
C GLY A 53 -14.88 -2.63 -15.77
N ALA A 54 -15.49 -1.89 -16.70
CA ALA A 54 -16.87 -2.09 -17.11
C ALA A 54 -17.16 -3.57 -17.42
N GLY A 55 -18.29 -4.08 -16.93
CA GLY A 55 -18.73 -5.48 -17.10
C GLY A 55 -17.78 -6.54 -16.54
N GLY A 56 -16.85 -6.18 -15.64
CA GLY A 56 -15.91 -7.14 -15.05
C GLY A 56 -14.79 -7.58 -15.99
N THR A 57 -14.51 -6.79 -17.03
CA THR A 57 -13.43 -7.06 -18.00
C THR A 57 -12.05 -7.18 -17.36
N THR A 58 -11.86 -6.61 -16.17
CA THR A 58 -10.62 -6.67 -15.38
C THR A 58 -10.80 -7.35 -14.02
N ALA A 59 -11.91 -8.07 -13.80
CA ALA A 59 -12.30 -8.63 -12.50
C ALA A 59 -11.16 -9.39 -11.80
N ASP A 60 -10.55 -10.36 -12.47
CA ASP A 60 -9.49 -11.19 -11.90
C ASP A 60 -8.25 -10.36 -11.52
N LEU A 61 -7.85 -9.43 -12.40
CA LEU A 61 -6.71 -8.56 -12.15
C LEU A 61 -7.00 -7.55 -11.02
N THR A 62 -8.20 -6.98 -10.95
CA THR A 62 -8.61 -6.10 -9.85
C THR A 62 -8.61 -6.86 -8.52
N LEU A 63 -9.11 -8.10 -8.48
CA LEU A 63 -9.08 -8.95 -7.28
C LEU A 63 -7.64 -9.24 -6.84
N GLU A 64 -6.74 -9.56 -7.78
CA GLU A 64 -5.32 -9.77 -7.49
C GLU A 64 -4.68 -8.50 -6.93
N ILE A 65 -4.89 -7.36 -7.59
CA ILE A 65 -4.34 -6.07 -7.17
C ILE A 65 -4.85 -5.67 -5.79
N ALA A 66 -6.16 -5.80 -5.55
CA ALA A 66 -6.75 -5.48 -4.26
C ALA A 66 -6.16 -6.34 -3.14
N ASN A 67 -6.01 -7.65 -3.38
CA ASN A 67 -5.39 -8.56 -2.42
C ASN A 67 -3.94 -8.18 -2.11
N ARG A 68 -3.12 -7.94 -3.14
CA ARG A 68 -1.71 -7.55 -2.99
C ARG A 68 -1.56 -6.17 -2.35
N MET A 69 -2.46 -5.23 -2.63
CA MET A 69 -2.46 -3.91 -2.01
C MET A 69 -2.76 -3.99 -0.49
N GLN A 70 -3.76 -4.78 -0.09
CA GLN A 70 -4.10 -5.00 1.33
C GLN A 70 -2.98 -5.74 2.08
N ASN A 71 -2.45 -6.82 1.47
CA ASN A 71 -1.60 -7.79 2.16
C ASN A 71 -0.10 -7.57 1.99
N MET A 72 0.35 -7.01 0.85
CA MET A 72 1.78 -6.84 0.54
C MET A 72 2.22 -5.38 0.58
N VAL A 73 1.46 -4.46 -0.04
CA VAL A 73 1.72 -3.01 0.07
C VAL A 73 1.38 -2.50 1.47
N CYS A 74 0.48 -3.21 2.16
CA CYS A 74 0.08 -2.96 3.54
C CYS A 74 -0.70 -1.65 3.71
N VAL A 75 -1.59 -1.34 2.78
CA VAL A 75 -2.48 -0.17 2.84
C VAL A 75 -3.94 -0.62 2.83
N GLU A 76 -4.79 0.10 3.54
CA GLU A 76 -6.23 -0.19 3.52
C GLU A 76 -6.76 -0.02 2.11
N THR A 77 -7.39 -1.09 1.60
CA THR A 77 -7.82 -1.20 0.22
C THR A 77 -9.33 -1.09 0.14
N MET A 78 -9.81 -0.21 -0.74
CA MET A 78 -11.19 -0.16 -1.19
C MET A 78 -11.25 -0.66 -2.63
N MET A 79 -12.03 -1.72 -2.88
CA MET A 79 -12.20 -2.25 -4.22
C MET A 79 -13.43 -1.63 -4.85
N HIS A 80 -13.32 -1.11 -6.07
CA HIS A 80 -14.50 -0.77 -6.86
C HIS A 80 -15.23 -2.05 -7.25
N LEU A 81 -16.56 -1.99 -7.28
CA LEU A 81 -17.39 -3.10 -7.74
C LEU A 81 -18.59 -2.52 -8.50
N THR A 82 -18.62 -2.79 -9.80
CA THR A 82 -19.77 -2.45 -10.64
C THR A 82 -20.80 -3.58 -10.61
N CYS A 83 -22.07 -3.27 -10.80
CA CYS A 83 -23.16 -4.24 -10.71
C CYS A 83 -23.86 -4.50 -12.05
N THR A 84 -23.56 -3.72 -13.07
CA THR A 84 -24.15 -3.85 -14.40
C THR A 84 -23.31 -4.74 -15.32
N ASN A 85 -23.97 -5.34 -16.31
CA ASN A 85 -23.36 -6.21 -17.33
C ASN A 85 -22.69 -7.48 -16.75
N MET A 86 -23.10 -7.91 -15.56
CA MET A 86 -22.60 -9.12 -14.90
C MET A 86 -23.72 -9.88 -14.17
N PRO A 87 -23.67 -11.21 -14.17
CA PRO A 87 -24.56 -12.02 -13.33
C PRO A 87 -24.20 -11.91 -11.84
N ILE A 88 -25.19 -12.13 -10.96
CA ILE A 88 -25.05 -11.94 -9.50
C ILE A 88 -24.00 -12.89 -8.90
N ASP A 89 -23.82 -14.08 -9.46
CA ASP A 89 -22.81 -15.06 -9.05
C ASP A 89 -21.37 -14.51 -9.14
N LYS A 90 -21.05 -13.71 -10.17
CA LYS A 90 -19.75 -13.04 -10.28
C LYS A 90 -19.55 -11.99 -9.19
N ILE A 91 -20.59 -11.22 -8.87
CA ILE A 91 -20.57 -10.23 -7.78
C ILE A 91 -20.36 -10.94 -6.45
N ASP A 92 -21.08 -12.05 -6.25
CA ASP A 92 -20.96 -12.88 -5.06
C ASP A 92 -19.58 -13.51 -4.90
N HIS A 93 -19.00 -14.00 -6.00
CA HIS A 93 -17.64 -14.50 -6.02
C HIS A 93 -16.64 -13.41 -5.64
N ALA A 94 -16.73 -12.22 -6.24
CA ALA A 94 -15.85 -11.10 -5.94
C ALA A 94 -15.93 -10.70 -4.45
N LEU A 95 -17.15 -10.56 -3.90
CA LEU A 95 -17.37 -10.22 -2.49
C LEU A 95 -16.83 -11.30 -1.54
N ALA A 96 -17.05 -12.58 -1.86
CA ALA A 96 -16.51 -13.69 -1.05
C ALA A 96 -14.97 -13.69 -1.05
N THR A 97 -14.37 -13.48 -2.22
CA THR A 97 -12.91 -13.44 -2.40
C THR A 97 -12.26 -12.28 -1.64
N ILE A 98 -12.80 -11.06 -1.73
CA ILE A 98 -12.22 -9.94 -0.98
C ILE A 98 -12.40 -10.10 0.54
N LYS A 99 -13.51 -10.72 0.97
CA LYS A 99 -13.74 -11.05 2.38
C LYS A 99 -12.71 -12.06 2.90
N SER A 100 -12.43 -13.13 2.15
CA SER A 100 -11.39 -14.10 2.56
C SER A 100 -9.99 -13.49 2.56
N ASN A 101 -9.75 -12.47 1.72
CA ASN A 101 -8.49 -11.72 1.71
C ASN A 101 -8.39 -10.65 2.81
N GLY A 102 -9.42 -10.54 3.67
CA GLY A 102 -9.47 -9.61 4.80
C GLY A 102 -9.69 -8.15 4.42
N ILE A 103 -10.22 -7.90 3.22
CA ILE A 103 -10.64 -6.57 2.76
C ILE A 103 -12.05 -6.30 3.29
N GLN A 104 -12.28 -5.06 3.74
CA GLN A 104 -13.57 -4.63 4.27
C GLN A 104 -14.21 -3.49 3.49
N ASN A 105 -13.61 -2.96 2.42
CA ASN A 105 -14.10 -1.72 1.80
C ASN A 105 -14.47 -1.95 0.33
N VAL A 106 -15.69 -1.57 -0.02
CA VAL A 106 -16.22 -1.67 -1.39
C VAL A 106 -16.79 -0.32 -1.82
N LEU A 107 -16.38 0.16 -2.99
CA LEU A 107 -17.08 1.24 -3.69
C LEU A 107 -18.14 0.61 -4.61
N ALA A 108 -19.40 0.68 -4.20
CA ALA A 108 -20.52 0.13 -4.93
C ALA A 108 -20.96 1.08 -6.05
N LEU A 109 -20.80 0.63 -7.29
CA LEU A 109 -21.03 1.40 -8.50
C LEU A 109 -22.06 0.72 -9.39
N ARG A 110 -22.75 1.52 -10.22
CA ARG A 110 -23.56 0.97 -11.30
C ARG A 110 -22.64 0.31 -12.32
N GLY A 111 -21.71 1.10 -12.86
CA GLY A 111 -20.87 0.75 -14.00
C GLY A 111 -21.35 1.43 -15.27
N ASP A 112 -20.40 1.69 -16.16
CA ASP A 112 -20.66 2.27 -17.47
C ASP A 112 -21.19 1.20 -18.45
N PRO A 113 -21.93 1.60 -19.49
CA PRO A 113 -22.25 0.70 -20.60
C PRO A 113 -20.97 0.08 -21.21
N PRO A 114 -21.06 -1.13 -21.80
CA PRO A 114 -19.93 -1.73 -22.50
C PRO A 114 -19.42 -0.82 -23.63
N HIS A 115 -18.12 -0.93 -23.96
CA HIS A 115 -17.51 -0.12 -25.00
C HIS A 115 -18.28 -0.27 -26.33
N GLY A 116 -18.71 0.86 -26.91
CA GLY A 116 -19.50 0.89 -28.15
C GLY A 116 -21.02 0.82 -27.97
N GLN A 117 -21.54 0.85 -26.73
CA GLN A 117 -22.96 0.98 -26.45
C GLN A 117 -23.26 2.29 -25.71
N ASP A 118 -24.27 3.02 -26.17
CA ASP A 118 -24.66 4.31 -25.56
C ASP A 118 -25.60 4.14 -24.36
N LYS A 119 -26.19 2.95 -24.18
CA LYS A 119 -27.17 2.68 -23.14
C LYS A 119 -26.86 1.41 -22.37
N PHE A 120 -27.08 1.48 -21.07
CA PHE A 120 -27.08 0.31 -20.21
C PHE A 120 -28.28 -0.59 -20.55
N VAL A 121 -28.01 -1.90 -20.65
CA VAL A 121 -29.03 -2.94 -20.74
C VAL A 121 -28.83 -3.89 -19.57
N GLN A 122 -29.86 -4.05 -18.74
CA GLN A 122 -29.83 -4.98 -17.62
C GLN A 122 -29.77 -6.41 -18.15
N VAL A 123 -28.81 -7.19 -17.65
CA VAL A 123 -28.75 -8.64 -17.91
C VAL A 123 -29.90 -9.31 -17.16
N ASP A 124 -30.53 -10.32 -17.76
CA ASP A 124 -31.59 -11.09 -17.09
C ASP A 124 -31.11 -11.62 -15.73
N GLY A 125 -31.84 -11.24 -14.67
CA GLY A 125 -31.49 -11.59 -13.29
C GLY A 125 -30.30 -10.84 -12.68
N GLY A 126 -29.67 -9.90 -13.40
CA GLY A 126 -28.62 -9.02 -12.90
C GLY A 126 -29.16 -7.75 -12.21
N PHE A 127 -28.28 -6.93 -11.64
CA PHE A 127 -28.68 -5.67 -11.01
C PHE A 127 -28.87 -4.54 -12.02
N GLY A 128 -29.84 -3.67 -11.75
CA GLY A 128 -30.13 -2.51 -12.61
C GLY A 128 -29.40 -1.25 -12.16
N CYS A 129 -29.04 -1.15 -10.87
CA CYS A 129 -28.49 0.08 -10.32
C CYS A 129 -27.58 -0.17 -9.09
N ALA A 130 -26.76 0.83 -8.75
CA ALA A 130 -25.86 0.76 -7.60
C ALA A 130 -26.61 0.55 -6.26
N LEU A 131 -27.86 1.03 -6.15
CA LEU A 131 -28.69 0.82 -4.96
C LEU A 131 -28.96 -0.67 -4.70
N ASP A 132 -29.18 -1.46 -5.75
CA ASP A 132 -29.39 -2.90 -5.63
C ASP A 132 -28.15 -3.60 -5.08
N LEU A 133 -26.96 -3.19 -5.53
CA LEU A 133 -25.69 -3.71 -5.02
C LEU A 133 -25.49 -3.37 -3.54
N VAL A 134 -25.81 -2.14 -3.11
CA VAL A 134 -25.74 -1.76 -1.68
C VAL A 134 -26.65 -2.66 -0.84
N LYS A 135 -27.92 -2.82 -1.26
CA LYS A 135 -28.89 -3.68 -0.57
C LYS A 135 -28.42 -5.13 -0.52
N HIS A 136 -27.87 -5.66 -1.62
CA HIS A 136 -27.35 -7.02 -1.71
C HIS A 136 -26.18 -7.26 -0.75
N ILE A 137 -25.20 -6.35 -0.73
CA ILE A 137 -24.05 -6.45 0.18
C ILE A 137 -24.53 -6.44 1.63
N ARG A 138 -25.44 -5.53 1.99
CA ARG A 138 -26.00 -5.44 3.35
C ARG A 138 -26.80 -6.68 3.73
N ALA A 139 -27.64 -7.20 2.84
CA ALA A 139 -28.44 -8.40 3.09
C ALA A 139 -27.57 -9.64 3.33
N LYS A 140 -26.50 -9.81 2.55
CA LYS A 140 -25.67 -11.02 2.58
C LYS A 140 -24.53 -10.98 3.60
N TYR A 141 -23.94 -9.81 3.84
CA TYR A 141 -22.73 -9.65 4.66
C TYR A 141 -22.95 -8.76 5.89
N GLY A 142 -24.15 -8.22 6.08
CA GLY A 142 -24.48 -7.33 7.19
C GLY A 142 -23.53 -6.14 7.24
N ASP A 143 -22.88 -5.99 8.39
CA ASP A 143 -21.97 -4.90 8.69
C ASP A 143 -20.48 -5.26 8.43
N TYR A 144 -20.17 -6.38 7.77
CA TYR A 144 -18.77 -6.74 7.52
C TYR A 144 -18.06 -5.71 6.63
N PHE A 145 -18.72 -5.26 5.56
CA PHE A 145 -18.17 -4.31 4.59
C PHE A 145 -18.51 -2.85 4.95
N GLY A 146 -17.53 -1.96 4.89
CA GLY A 146 -17.73 -0.54 4.68
C GLY A 146 -18.13 -0.29 3.23
N ILE A 147 -19.28 0.34 3.00
CA ILE A 147 -19.79 0.61 1.66
C ILE A 147 -19.66 2.08 1.33
N THR A 148 -18.92 2.38 0.27
CA THR A 148 -18.83 3.70 -0.33
C THR A 148 -19.71 3.75 -1.58
N VAL A 149 -20.27 4.91 -1.93
CA VAL A 149 -20.96 5.14 -3.19
C VAL A 149 -20.47 6.40 -3.90
N ALA A 150 -20.62 6.45 -5.22
CA ALA A 150 -20.30 7.65 -5.99
C ALA A 150 -21.35 8.76 -5.80
N GLY A 151 -20.88 10.01 -5.72
CA GLY A 151 -21.70 11.23 -5.81
C GLY A 151 -21.23 12.12 -6.97
N TYR A 152 -22.12 12.93 -7.54
CA TYR A 152 -21.83 13.73 -8.72
C TYR A 152 -22.19 15.19 -8.46
N PRO A 153 -21.23 16.05 -8.08
CA PRO A 153 -21.50 17.45 -7.74
C PRO A 153 -22.14 18.26 -8.87
N GLU A 154 -21.86 17.87 -10.11
CA GLU A 154 -22.38 18.46 -11.33
C GLU A 154 -23.50 17.62 -11.97
N GLY A 155 -24.00 16.60 -11.26
CA GLY A 155 -24.92 15.58 -11.74
C GLY A 155 -24.27 14.50 -12.60
N HIS A 156 -24.97 13.36 -12.75
CA HIS A 156 -24.44 12.22 -13.49
C HIS A 156 -24.32 12.52 -14.99
N PRO A 157 -23.26 12.06 -15.70
CA PRO A 157 -23.06 12.34 -17.13
C PRO A 157 -24.28 12.02 -18.03
N ASP A 158 -25.03 10.98 -17.71
CA ASP A 158 -26.26 10.58 -18.42
C ASP A 158 -27.36 11.67 -18.41
N VAL A 159 -27.37 12.55 -17.41
CA VAL A 159 -28.39 13.60 -17.25
C VAL A 159 -27.87 15.00 -17.61
N ILE A 160 -26.58 15.13 -17.91
CA ILE A 160 -25.98 16.39 -18.39
C ILE A 160 -26.32 16.57 -19.88
N GLN A 161 -27.03 17.65 -20.18
CA GLN A 161 -27.42 18.10 -21.52
C GLN A 161 -26.83 19.49 -21.77
N ASP A 162 -26.02 19.65 -22.82
CA ASP A 162 -25.36 20.91 -23.20
C ASP A 162 -24.58 21.57 -22.04
N GLY A 163 -23.94 20.77 -21.18
CA GLY A 163 -23.14 21.24 -20.05
C GLY A 163 -23.95 21.72 -18.83
N VAL A 164 -25.25 21.45 -18.81
CA VAL A 164 -26.15 21.80 -17.71
C VAL A 164 -26.98 20.58 -17.30
N VAL A 165 -27.27 20.47 -16.00
CA VAL A 165 -28.24 19.50 -15.48
C VAL A 165 -29.56 20.22 -15.21
N PRO A 166 -30.69 19.76 -15.78
CA PRO A 166 -32.00 20.30 -15.45
C PRO A 166 -32.25 20.25 -13.93
N PRO A 167 -32.85 21.28 -13.30
CA PRO A 167 -33.05 21.31 -11.85
C PRO A 167 -33.76 20.07 -11.31
N GLU A 168 -34.78 19.58 -12.00
CA GLU A 168 -35.51 18.36 -11.64
C GLU A 168 -34.61 17.11 -11.69
N ALA A 169 -33.76 16.99 -12.72
CA ALA A 169 -32.81 15.88 -12.82
C ALA A 169 -31.78 15.92 -11.69
N TYR A 170 -31.29 17.09 -11.31
CA TYR A 170 -30.39 17.25 -10.17
C TYR A 170 -31.05 16.84 -8.85
N GLN A 171 -32.31 17.23 -8.63
CA GLN A 171 -33.06 16.81 -7.44
C GLN A 171 -33.31 15.30 -7.41
N ASN A 172 -33.60 14.69 -8.56
CA ASN A 172 -33.74 13.23 -8.67
C ASN A 172 -32.43 12.50 -8.37
N GLU A 173 -31.29 13.02 -8.84
CA GLU A 173 -29.97 12.47 -8.52
C GLU A 173 -29.64 12.57 -7.03
N LEU A 174 -29.97 13.70 -6.38
CA LEU A 174 -29.82 13.86 -4.93
C LEU A 174 -30.71 12.90 -4.14
N ALA A 175 -31.97 12.74 -4.54
CA ALA A 175 -32.90 11.80 -3.92
C ALA A 175 -32.41 10.35 -4.07
N TYR A 176 -31.89 9.98 -5.25
CA TYR A 176 -31.33 8.66 -5.49
C TYR A 176 -30.03 8.43 -4.69
N LEU A 177 -29.16 9.44 -4.58
CA LEU A 177 -27.99 9.38 -3.71
C LEU A 177 -28.39 9.14 -2.26
N LYS A 178 -29.42 9.84 -1.77
CA LYS A 178 -29.97 9.61 -0.43
C LYS A 178 -30.51 8.18 -0.27
N GLN A 179 -31.20 7.62 -1.25
CA GLN A 179 -31.65 6.23 -1.18
C GLN A 179 -30.48 5.24 -1.03
N LYS A 180 -29.34 5.48 -1.71
CA LYS A 180 -28.14 4.65 -1.54
C LYS A 180 -27.55 4.75 -0.13
N VAL A 181 -27.52 5.95 0.44
CA VAL A 181 -27.07 6.19 1.82
C VAL A 181 -28.02 5.51 2.81
N ASP A 182 -29.33 5.72 2.66
CA ASP A 182 -30.36 5.14 3.53
C ASP A 182 -30.39 3.59 3.45
N ALA A 183 -29.99 3.02 2.30
CA ALA A 183 -29.83 1.57 2.14
C ALA A 183 -28.58 0.99 2.83
N GLY A 184 -27.68 1.86 3.33
CA GLY A 184 -26.53 1.46 4.14
C GLY A 184 -25.16 1.86 3.58
N ALA A 185 -25.08 2.79 2.62
CA ALA A 185 -23.79 3.38 2.26
C ALA A 185 -23.30 4.36 3.34
N GLU A 186 -22.00 4.34 3.64
CA GLU A 186 -21.39 5.01 4.79
C GLU A 186 -20.42 6.13 4.41
N VAL A 187 -19.99 6.19 3.15
CA VAL A 187 -19.10 7.23 2.61
C VAL A 187 -19.55 7.55 1.18
N ILE A 188 -19.43 8.81 0.79
CA ILE A 188 -19.59 9.25 -0.60
C ILE A 188 -18.22 9.69 -1.11
N VAL A 189 -17.79 9.18 -2.27
CA VAL A 189 -16.65 9.75 -3.02
C VAL A 189 -17.22 10.45 -4.24
N THR A 190 -16.83 11.70 -4.46
CA THR A 190 -17.39 12.48 -5.57
C THR A 190 -16.63 12.28 -6.87
N GLN A 191 -17.34 12.33 -7.99
CA GLN A 191 -16.74 12.59 -9.29
C GLN A 191 -15.87 13.85 -9.23
N LEU A 192 -14.84 13.90 -10.09
CA LEU A 192 -13.97 15.04 -10.27
C LEU A 192 -14.75 16.31 -10.66
N PHE A 193 -14.26 17.45 -10.18
CA PHE A 193 -14.77 18.80 -10.45
C PHE A 193 -13.59 19.77 -10.52
N TYR A 194 -13.76 20.91 -11.18
CA TYR A 194 -12.76 21.99 -11.21
C TYR A 194 -13.27 23.32 -10.63
N ASP A 195 -14.57 23.40 -10.34
CA ASP A 195 -15.19 24.50 -9.59
C ASP A 195 -15.46 24.03 -8.15
N THR A 196 -14.70 24.55 -7.19
CA THR A 196 -14.85 24.18 -5.78
C THR A 196 -16.17 24.68 -5.19
N ASP A 197 -16.75 25.77 -5.70
CA ASP A 197 -18.03 26.27 -5.17
C ASP A 197 -19.20 25.38 -5.58
N ILE A 198 -19.12 24.71 -6.73
CA ILE A 198 -20.08 23.66 -7.10
C ILE A 198 -20.02 22.50 -6.10
N PHE A 199 -18.82 22.02 -5.75
CA PHE A 199 -18.67 20.96 -4.76
C PHE A 199 -19.22 21.36 -3.38
N LEU A 200 -18.90 22.57 -2.89
CA LEU A 200 -19.40 23.03 -1.59
C LEU A 200 -20.93 23.19 -1.57
N ARG A 201 -21.53 23.63 -2.68
CA ARG A 201 -22.98 23.64 -2.84
C ARG A 201 -23.57 22.23 -2.78
N PHE A 202 -23.01 21.28 -3.52
CA PHE A 202 -23.44 19.89 -3.48
C PHE A 202 -23.39 19.30 -2.07
N VAL A 203 -22.33 19.60 -1.30
CA VAL A 203 -22.23 19.20 0.11
C VAL A 203 -23.39 19.79 0.92
N ASN A 204 -23.67 21.08 0.78
CA ASN A 204 -24.78 21.73 1.47
C ASN A 204 -26.14 21.13 1.09
N ASP A 205 -26.39 20.89 -0.20
CA ASP A 205 -27.63 20.26 -0.69
C ASP A 205 -27.81 18.86 -0.10
N CYS A 206 -26.73 18.06 -0.05
CA CYS A 206 -26.72 16.75 0.61
C CYS A 206 -27.07 16.86 2.10
N ARG A 207 -26.55 17.87 2.81
CA ARG A 207 -26.89 18.09 4.23
C ARG A 207 -28.36 18.48 4.40
N GLN A 208 -28.92 19.31 3.53
CA GLN A 208 -30.33 19.74 3.59
C GLN A 208 -31.31 18.56 3.47
N ILE A 209 -30.97 17.53 2.70
CA ILE A 209 -31.79 16.31 2.57
C ILE A 209 -31.46 15.25 3.63
N GLY A 210 -30.58 15.54 4.60
CA GLY A 210 -30.29 14.66 5.72
C GLY A 210 -29.20 13.61 5.48
N ILE A 211 -28.38 13.74 4.42
CA ILE A 211 -27.17 12.92 4.29
C ILE A 211 -26.14 13.44 5.29
N THR A 212 -25.73 12.60 6.25
CA THR A 212 -24.77 12.97 7.31
C THR A 212 -23.42 12.28 7.20
N CYS A 213 -23.30 11.27 6.33
CA CYS A 213 -22.05 10.57 6.11
C CYS A 213 -20.96 11.48 5.49
N PRO A 214 -19.66 11.14 5.63
CA PRO A 214 -18.59 11.87 4.97
C PRO A 214 -18.76 11.91 3.45
N ILE A 215 -18.51 13.09 2.88
CA ILE A 215 -18.47 13.34 1.43
C ILE A 215 -17.03 13.71 1.09
N VAL A 216 -16.34 12.81 0.41
CA VAL A 216 -14.93 12.90 0.08
C VAL A 216 -14.78 13.48 -1.33
N PRO A 217 -14.16 14.66 -1.50
CA PRO A 217 -13.95 15.26 -2.81
C PRO A 217 -12.92 14.48 -3.62
N GLY A 218 -13.32 14.08 -4.83
CA GLY A 218 -12.42 13.53 -5.83
C GLY A 218 -11.68 14.62 -6.60
N ILE A 219 -10.34 14.62 -6.51
CA ILE A 219 -9.45 15.63 -7.09
C ILE A 219 -8.54 14.95 -8.11
N MET A 220 -8.63 15.37 -9.38
CA MET A 220 -7.77 14.86 -10.44
C MET A 220 -6.74 15.93 -10.86
N PRO A 221 -5.45 15.73 -10.55
CA PRO A 221 -4.40 16.64 -11.01
C PRO A 221 -4.28 16.66 -12.53
N ILE A 222 -4.13 17.85 -13.12
CA ILE A 222 -3.90 18.00 -14.56
C ILE A 222 -2.45 17.64 -14.88
N ASN A 223 -2.23 16.52 -15.57
CA ASN A 223 -0.89 16.01 -15.88
C ASN A 223 -0.42 16.32 -17.31
N ASN A 224 -1.34 16.37 -18.27
CA ASN A 224 -1.08 16.71 -19.66
C ASN A 224 -2.38 17.20 -20.33
N TYR A 225 -2.26 18.04 -21.34
CA TYR A 225 -3.38 18.76 -21.96
C TYR A 225 -4.37 17.81 -22.67
N LYS A 226 -3.88 16.90 -23.52
CA LYS A 226 -4.74 16.00 -24.32
C LYS A 226 -5.52 15.01 -23.45
N GLY A 227 -4.85 14.41 -22.46
CA GLY A 227 -5.45 13.49 -21.52
C GLY A 227 -6.48 14.17 -20.63
N PHE A 228 -6.22 15.41 -20.22
CA PHE A 228 -7.18 16.25 -19.52
C PHE A 228 -8.44 16.49 -20.35
N LEU A 229 -8.32 17.00 -21.58
CA LEU A 229 -9.46 17.23 -22.48
C LEU A 229 -10.31 15.97 -22.70
N ARG A 230 -9.66 14.82 -22.89
CA ARG A 230 -10.36 13.55 -23.05
C ARG A 230 -11.16 13.18 -21.80
N MET A 231 -10.57 13.35 -20.61
CA MET A 231 -11.22 12.97 -19.36
C MET A 231 -12.43 13.85 -19.07
N ILE A 232 -12.30 15.17 -19.20
CA ILE A 232 -13.40 16.10 -18.93
C ILE A 232 -14.54 15.91 -19.94
N GLY A 233 -14.23 15.55 -21.19
CA GLY A 233 -15.24 15.21 -22.20
C GLY A 233 -16.00 13.94 -21.86
N PHE A 234 -15.28 12.90 -21.42
CA PHE A 234 -15.88 11.64 -20.98
C PHE A 234 -16.79 11.82 -19.75
N CYS A 235 -16.33 12.59 -18.76
CA CYS A 235 -17.09 12.87 -17.54
C CYS A 235 -18.14 13.99 -17.69
N LYS A 236 -18.15 14.70 -18.84
CA LYS A 236 -18.94 15.92 -19.07
C LYS A 236 -18.76 16.98 -17.98
N THR A 237 -17.56 17.09 -17.40
CA THR A 237 -17.25 18.01 -16.30
C THR A 237 -17.13 19.45 -16.82
N LYS A 238 -17.76 20.41 -16.13
CA LYS A 238 -17.63 21.83 -16.42
C LYS A 238 -16.27 22.34 -16.00
N ILE A 239 -15.59 23.00 -16.94
CA ILE A 239 -14.30 23.65 -16.68
C ILE A 239 -14.50 25.16 -16.62
N PRO A 240 -14.15 25.81 -15.50
CA PRO A 240 -14.06 27.26 -15.43
C PRO A 240 -13.23 27.84 -16.60
N PRO A 241 -13.74 28.83 -17.36
CA PRO A 241 -13.07 29.35 -18.56
C PRO A 241 -11.62 29.81 -18.34
N GLU A 242 -11.33 30.33 -17.15
CA GLU A 242 -10.01 30.77 -16.73
C GLU A 242 -8.97 29.64 -16.73
N ILE A 243 -9.39 28.39 -16.47
CA ILE A 243 -8.49 27.23 -16.49
C ILE A 243 -8.09 26.93 -17.93
N MET A 244 -9.04 26.93 -18.85
CA MET A 244 -8.75 26.72 -20.27
C MET A 244 -7.90 27.86 -20.85
N ALA A 245 -8.19 29.11 -20.48
CA ALA A 245 -7.41 30.26 -20.89
C ALA A 245 -5.96 30.21 -20.38
N ALA A 246 -5.72 29.66 -19.19
CA ALA A 246 -4.38 29.46 -18.63
C ALA A 246 -3.63 28.28 -19.28
N LEU A 247 -4.33 27.22 -19.66
CA LEU A 247 -3.74 26.03 -20.26
C LEU A 247 -3.40 26.20 -21.75
N GLU A 248 -4.20 26.95 -22.50
CA GLU A 248 -4.05 27.07 -23.96
C GLU A 248 -2.66 27.58 -24.41
N PRO A 249 -2.06 28.61 -23.78
CA PRO A 249 -0.73 29.08 -24.16
C PRO A 249 0.41 28.09 -23.86
N ILE A 250 0.17 27.15 -22.94
CA ILE A 250 1.18 26.18 -22.48
C ILE A 250 0.88 24.74 -22.93
N LYS A 251 -0.10 24.55 -23.83
CA LYS A 251 -0.63 23.24 -24.22
C LYS A 251 0.39 22.24 -24.77
N ASP A 252 1.49 22.76 -25.33
CA ASP A 252 2.58 21.96 -25.91
C ASP A 252 3.77 21.80 -24.93
N ASN A 253 3.69 22.34 -23.71
CA ASN A 253 4.69 22.21 -22.66
C ASN A 253 4.16 21.38 -21.48
N GLU A 254 4.44 20.07 -21.48
CA GLU A 254 3.97 19.15 -20.45
C GLU A 254 4.45 19.50 -19.03
N GLU A 255 5.64 20.07 -18.89
CA GLU A 255 6.17 20.47 -17.59
C GLU A 255 5.39 21.67 -17.03
N ALA A 256 5.14 22.67 -17.86
CA ALA A 256 4.33 23.83 -17.50
C ALA A 256 2.88 23.43 -17.16
N ILE A 257 2.26 22.54 -17.95
CA ILE A 257 0.91 22.03 -17.67
C ILE A 257 0.86 21.33 -16.32
N ARG A 258 1.85 20.48 -16.03
CA ARG A 258 1.92 19.75 -14.76
C ARG A 258 2.12 20.70 -13.58
N ALA A 259 3.00 21.70 -13.71
CA ALA A 259 3.22 22.71 -12.70
C ALA A 259 1.92 23.50 -12.41
N TYR A 260 1.20 23.90 -13.47
CA TYR A 260 -0.11 24.53 -13.35
C TYR A 260 -1.14 23.60 -12.67
N GLY A 261 -1.20 22.32 -13.07
CA GLY A 261 -2.11 21.33 -12.48
C GLY A 261 -1.85 21.08 -10.99
N ILE A 262 -0.59 21.08 -10.57
CA ILE A 262 -0.19 21.00 -9.15
C ILE A 262 -0.65 22.25 -8.40
N HIS A 263 -0.42 23.44 -8.96
CA HIS A 263 -0.85 24.69 -8.35
C HIS A 263 -2.38 24.76 -8.19
N LEU A 264 -3.13 24.51 -9.27
CA LEU A 264 -4.58 24.49 -9.27
C LEU A 264 -5.14 23.47 -8.25
N GLY A 265 -4.63 22.23 -8.27
CA GLY A 265 -5.05 21.20 -7.32
C GLY A 265 -4.75 21.58 -5.87
N THR A 266 -3.64 22.27 -5.62
CA THR A 266 -3.28 22.79 -4.29
C THR A 266 -4.30 23.83 -3.82
N GLU A 267 -4.66 24.81 -4.66
CA GLU A 267 -5.60 25.88 -4.29
C GLU A 267 -7.03 25.35 -4.09
N MET A 268 -7.48 24.42 -4.94
CA MET A 268 -8.75 23.70 -4.74
C MET A 268 -8.78 23.00 -3.38
N CYS A 269 -7.73 22.23 -3.06
CA CYS A 269 -7.64 21.51 -1.79
C CYS A 269 -7.60 22.48 -0.59
N LYS A 270 -6.87 23.60 -0.67
CA LYS A 270 -6.86 24.62 0.39
C LYS A 270 -8.26 25.17 0.66
N LYS A 271 -9.02 25.50 -0.39
CA LYS A 271 -10.39 26.02 -0.26
C LYS A 271 -11.32 24.97 0.37
N ILE A 272 -11.20 23.70 -0.03
CA ILE A 272 -11.94 22.59 0.58
C ILE A 272 -11.59 22.42 2.06
N LEU A 273 -10.30 22.38 2.41
CA LEU A 273 -9.86 22.23 3.80
C LEU A 273 -10.32 23.40 4.67
N ALA A 274 -10.29 24.63 4.14
CA ALA A 274 -10.77 25.83 4.82
C ALA A 274 -12.29 25.81 5.09
N SER A 275 -13.07 25.07 4.30
CA SER A 275 -14.52 24.87 4.53
C SER A 275 -14.83 23.87 5.65
N GLY A 276 -13.82 23.27 6.27
CA GLY A 276 -13.97 22.29 7.35
C GLY A 276 -14.01 20.83 6.89
N ILE A 277 -14.01 20.57 5.58
CA ILE A 277 -13.90 19.22 5.02
C ILE A 277 -12.45 18.75 5.16
N ARG A 278 -12.23 17.65 5.87
CA ARG A 278 -10.87 17.16 6.22
C ARG A 278 -10.42 15.95 5.40
N THR A 279 -11.11 15.63 4.32
CA THR A 279 -10.82 14.45 3.48
C THR A 279 -10.48 14.88 2.06
N LEU A 280 -9.48 14.24 1.44
CA LEU A 280 -9.12 14.42 0.04
C LEU A 280 -8.97 13.06 -0.65
N HIS A 281 -9.47 12.92 -1.87
CA HIS A 281 -9.28 11.70 -2.67
C HIS A 281 -8.64 12.06 -4.01
N LEU A 282 -7.46 11.49 -4.28
CA LEU A 282 -6.62 11.90 -5.41
C LEU A 282 -6.71 10.84 -6.51
N TYR A 283 -7.32 11.20 -7.64
CA TYR A 283 -7.31 10.38 -8.85
C TYR A 283 -5.93 10.41 -9.49
N THR A 284 -5.10 9.41 -9.20
CA THR A 284 -3.67 9.46 -9.54
C THR A 284 -3.40 9.21 -11.02
N LEU A 285 -4.33 8.56 -11.72
CA LEU A 285 -4.11 8.01 -13.06
C LEU A 285 -2.84 7.14 -13.14
N ASN A 286 -2.56 6.38 -12.08
CA ASN A 286 -1.33 5.65 -11.88
C ASN A 286 -0.09 6.56 -12.05
N MET A 287 -0.12 7.82 -11.58
CA MET A 287 0.99 8.77 -11.57
C MET A 287 1.25 9.30 -10.15
N GLU A 288 2.52 9.36 -9.72
CA GLU A 288 2.85 9.77 -8.34
C GLU A 288 3.12 11.27 -8.19
N LYS A 289 3.86 11.87 -9.15
CA LYS A 289 4.48 13.20 -8.98
C LYS A 289 3.50 14.30 -8.58
N SER A 290 2.41 14.46 -9.33
CA SER A 290 1.48 15.58 -9.11
C SER A 290 0.66 15.41 -7.84
N ALA A 291 0.23 14.18 -7.54
CA ALA A 291 -0.53 13.89 -6.32
C ALA A 291 0.34 14.15 -5.07
N LEU A 292 1.59 13.67 -5.06
CA LEU A 292 2.50 13.90 -3.95
C LEU A 292 2.89 15.37 -3.80
N ALA A 293 3.15 16.08 -4.90
CA ALA A 293 3.48 17.51 -4.84
C ALA A 293 2.33 18.35 -4.26
N ILE A 294 1.07 18.05 -4.60
CA ILE A 294 -0.09 18.71 -3.98
C ILE A 294 -0.10 18.47 -2.47
N LEU A 295 0.07 17.22 -2.03
CA LEU A 295 0.07 16.88 -0.60
C LEU A 295 1.24 17.54 0.16
N MET A 296 2.41 17.67 -0.46
CA MET A 296 3.57 18.39 0.09
C MET A 296 3.26 19.88 0.23
N ASN A 297 2.69 20.52 -0.79
CA ASN A 297 2.31 21.94 -0.74
C ASN A 297 1.27 22.22 0.35
N LEU A 298 0.41 21.24 0.67
CA LEU A 298 -0.57 21.31 1.74
C LEU A 298 0.02 21.01 3.13
N GLY A 299 1.29 20.59 3.21
CA GLY A 299 1.94 20.17 4.46
C GLY A 299 1.36 18.87 5.04
N LEU A 300 0.69 18.06 4.22
CA LEU A 300 0.09 16.80 4.65
C LEU A 300 1.09 15.64 4.64
N ILE A 301 2.17 15.78 3.87
CA ILE A 301 3.29 14.83 3.83
C ILE A 301 4.61 15.61 3.83
N GLU A 302 5.65 15.02 4.44
CA GLU A 302 7.02 15.52 4.41
C GLU A 302 7.96 14.41 3.93
N GLU A 303 8.86 14.68 2.98
CA GLU A 303 9.80 13.65 2.47
C GLU A 303 10.73 13.11 3.56
N SER A 304 11.05 13.93 4.58
CA SER A 304 12.02 13.59 5.63
C SER A 304 11.42 12.87 6.85
N LYS A 305 10.08 12.83 6.99
CA LYS A 305 9.38 12.29 8.16
C LYS A 305 8.44 11.14 7.79
N ILE A 306 9.00 10.04 7.30
CA ILE A 306 8.24 8.80 7.16
C ILE A 306 8.09 8.18 8.56
N SER A 307 6.98 8.48 9.22
CA SER A 307 6.62 7.85 10.48
C SER A 307 6.12 6.43 10.22
N ARG A 308 6.79 5.43 10.80
CA ARG A 308 6.39 4.03 10.71
C ARG A 308 5.95 3.50 12.08
N PRO A 309 4.83 2.76 12.17
CA PRO A 309 4.34 2.24 13.46
C PRO A 309 5.24 1.14 14.02
N LEU A 310 5.92 0.39 13.16
CA LEU A 310 6.87 -0.68 13.47
C LEU A 310 8.07 -0.58 12.51
N PRO A 311 9.18 -1.29 12.75
CA PRO A 311 10.31 -1.37 11.81
C PRO A 311 9.93 -1.93 10.43
N TRP A 312 8.80 -2.63 10.34
CA TRP A 312 8.20 -3.20 9.14
C TRP A 312 6.73 -2.75 8.99
N ARG A 313 6.19 -2.74 7.76
CA ARG A 313 4.77 -2.40 7.54
C ARG A 313 3.89 -3.60 7.89
N ARG A 314 2.86 -3.35 8.71
CA ARG A 314 1.86 -4.36 9.08
C ARG A 314 0.80 -4.44 7.97
N PRO A 315 0.44 -5.64 7.47
CA PRO A 315 -0.67 -5.81 6.55
C PRO A 315 -1.96 -5.17 7.06
N ALA A 316 -2.75 -4.59 6.16
CA ALA A 316 -4.04 -4.01 6.52
C ALA A 316 -5.14 -5.08 6.71
N ASN A 317 -4.84 -6.33 6.38
CA ASN A 317 -5.75 -7.48 6.50
C ASN A 317 -6.24 -7.65 7.95
N VAL A 318 -7.56 -7.66 8.11
CA VAL A 318 -8.24 -7.74 9.41
C VAL A 318 -7.90 -8.97 10.24
N PHE A 319 -7.53 -10.08 9.60
CA PHE A 319 -7.14 -11.31 10.28
C PHE A 319 -5.69 -11.23 10.83
N ARG A 320 -4.90 -10.24 10.39
CA ARG A 320 -3.49 -10.04 10.75
C ARG A 320 -3.22 -8.79 11.59
N VAL A 321 -4.23 -7.98 11.90
CA VAL A 321 -4.04 -6.65 12.52
C VAL A 321 -3.34 -6.67 13.87
N LYS A 322 -3.35 -7.79 14.58
CA LYS A 322 -2.70 -7.94 15.88
C LYS A 322 -1.21 -8.26 15.78
N GLU A 323 -0.74 -8.73 14.62
CA GLU A 323 0.66 -9.10 14.41
C GLU A 323 1.61 -7.94 14.72
N ASN A 324 2.50 -8.12 15.69
CA ASN A 324 3.42 -7.06 16.11
C ASN A 324 4.85 -7.52 16.39
N VAL A 325 5.18 -8.79 16.13
CA VAL A 325 6.54 -9.35 16.26
C VAL A 325 6.83 -10.34 15.14
N ARG A 326 8.03 -10.24 14.54
CA ARG A 326 8.49 -11.11 13.43
C ARG A 326 9.96 -11.55 13.62
N PRO A 327 10.37 -12.69 13.03
CA PRO A 327 11.77 -13.06 12.92
C PRO A 327 12.48 -12.13 11.94
N ILE A 328 13.74 -11.77 12.24
CA ILE A 328 14.53 -10.83 11.45
C ILE A 328 14.89 -11.34 10.04
N PHE A 329 14.89 -12.65 9.82
CA PHE A 329 15.38 -13.30 8.60
C PHE A 329 14.67 -12.85 7.32
N TRP A 330 13.39 -12.44 7.43
CA TRP A 330 12.62 -11.89 6.30
C TRP A 330 12.51 -10.36 6.30
N ALA A 331 13.34 -9.64 7.07
CA ALA A 331 13.33 -8.17 7.09
C ALA A 331 13.53 -7.59 5.68
N ASN A 332 14.41 -8.20 4.89
CA ASN A 332 14.66 -7.83 3.50
C ASN A 332 13.69 -8.49 2.52
N ARG A 333 12.86 -9.46 2.93
CA ARG A 333 11.94 -10.22 2.07
C ARG A 333 10.51 -10.25 2.61
N PRO A 334 9.88 -9.07 2.88
CA PRO A 334 8.59 -9.00 3.54
C PRO A 334 7.46 -9.70 2.77
N LYS A 335 7.45 -9.65 1.43
CA LYS A 335 6.41 -10.30 0.61
C LYS A 335 6.53 -11.83 0.70
N SER A 336 7.75 -12.36 0.71
CA SER A 336 8.00 -13.78 1.02
C SER A 336 7.44 -14.17 2.39
N TYR A 337 7.69 -13.39 3.44
CA TYR A 337 7.13 -13.66 4.76
C TYR A 337 5.60 -13.72 4.76
N ILE A 338 4.94 -12.74 4.14
CA ILE A 338 3.47 -12.70 4.07
C ILE A 338 2.91 -13.91 3.36
N SER A 339 3.47 -14.25 2.20
CA SER A 339 3.06 -15.40 1.39
C SER A 339 3.15 -16.70 2.19
N ARG A 340 4.26 -16.92 2.89
CA ARG A 340 4.51 -18.14 3.65
C ARG A 340 3.66 -18.29 4.90
N THR A 341 3.16 -17.18 5.43
CA THR A 341 2.31 -17.15 6.62
C THR A 341 0.82 -17.04 6.29
N ILE A 342 0.44 -17.08 4.99
CA ILE A 342 -0.94 -16.82 4.54
C ILE A 342 -1.98 -17.76 5.15
N GLY A 343 -1.61 -19.01 5.37
CA GLY A 343 -2.48 -20.03 5.99
C GLY A 343 -2.43 -20.08 7.51
N TRP A 344 -1.87 -19.08 8.20
CA TRP A 344 -1.89 -19.05 9.67
C TRP A 344 -3.25 -18.61 10.20
N ASP A 345 -3.75 -19.33 11.22
CA ASP A 345 -5.00 -18.99 11.91
C ASP A 345 -4.81 -17.85 12.92
N GLN A 346 -3.62 -17.77 13.52
CA GLN A 346 -3.25 -16.75 14.50
C GLN A 346 -1.87 -16.18 14.20
N PHE A 347 -1.67 -14.91 14.59
CA PHE A 347 -0.43 -14.19 14.37
C PHE A 347 0.21 -13.74 15.70
N PRO A 348 1.55 -13.79 15.84
CA PRO A 348 2.24 -13.49 17.09
C PRO A 348 1.98 -12.07 17.62
N THR A 349 1.75 -11.98 18.94
CA THR A 349 1.46 -10.73 19.66
C THR A 349 2.30 -10.60 20.92
N GLY A 350 2.96 -9.45 21.10
CA GLY A 350 3.75 -9.13 22.29
C GLY A 350 5.08 -9.87 22.30
N ARG A 351 5.10 -11.10 22.82
CA ARG A 351 6.26 -11.99 22.71
C ARG A 351 6.07 -12.94 21.55
N TRP A 352 7.16 -13.25 20.86
CA TRP A 352 7.18 -14.38 19.93
C TRP A 352 6.89 -15.64 20.76
N GLY A 353 5.70 -16.20 20.55
CA GLY A 353 5.18 -17.34 21.32
C GLY A 353 5.82 -18.66 20.88
N ASP A 354 5.49 -19.73 21.60
CA ASP A 354 5.92 -21.08 21.25
C ASP A 354 5.48 -21.43 19.82
N TYR A 355 6.44 -21.65 18.93
CA TYR A 355 6.23 -22.02 17.52
C TYR A 355 5.50 -23.36 17.39
N GLN A 356 5.38 -24.13 18.48
CA GLN A 356 4.58 -25.37 18.57
C GLN A 356 3.08 -25.11 18.70
N ASN A 357 2.62 -23.86 18.76
CA ASN A 357 1.19 -23.58 18.70
C ASN A 357 0.63 -24.12 17.36
N PRO A 358 -0.34 -25.07 17.38
CA PRO A 358 -0.93 -25.67 16.18
C PRO A 358 -1.52 -24.64 15.19
N SER A 359 -1.77 -23.41 15.66
CA SER A 359 -2.26 -22.28 14.87
C SER A 359 -1.20 -21.61 13.99
N PHE A 360 0.10 -21.85 14.22
CA PHE A 360 1.18 -21.44 13.32
C PHE A 360 1.40 -22.53 12.28
N GLY A 361 0.77 -22.38 11.12
CA GLY A 361 0.94 -23.30 9.99
C GLY A 361 2.41 -23.42 9.56
N ALA A 362 2.77 -24.50 8.86
CA ALA A 362 4.08 -24.57 8.21
C ALA A 362 4.25 -23.42 7.22
N LEU A 363 5.44 -22.83 7.14
CA LEU A 363 5.77 -21.89 6.07
C LEU A 363 5.56 -22.61 4.73
N SER A 364 4.59 -22.16 3.94
CA SER A 364 4.32 -22.75 2.62
C SER A 364 5.50 -22.50 1.67
N ASP A 365 5.60 -23.30 0.62
CA ASP A 365 6.52 -22.99 -0.48
C ASP A 365 6.15 -21.63 -1.09
N TYR A 366 7.18 -20.88 -1.50
CA TYR A 366 7.00 -19.57 -2.11
C TYR A 366 6.39 -19.75 -3.51
N GLN A 367 5.08 -19.59 -3.62
CA GLN A 367 4.33 -19.84 -4.86
C GLN A 367 4.35 -18.69 -5.89
N PHE A 368 5.07 -17.59 -5.64
CA PHE A 368 5.18 -16.51 -6.63
C PHE A 368 6.38 -16.70 -7.56
N ILE A 369 6.34 -17.80 -8.34
CA ILE A 369 7.27 -18.05 -9.44
C ILE A 369 6.66 -17.44 -10.70
N ARG A 370 6.94 -16.16 -10.94
CA ARG A 370 7.11 -15.65 -12.30
C ARG A 370 8.35 -14.76 -12.30
N PRO A 371 9.21 -14.83 -13.34
CA PRO A 371 10.31 -13.89 -13.47
C PRO A 371 9.76 -12.46 -13.54
N ARG A 372 9.99 -11.64 -12.52
CA ARG A 372 9.48 -10.26 -12.44
C ARG A 372 10.41 -9.32 -13.20
N ALA A 373 9.97 -8.08 -13.45
CA ALA A 373 10.86 -7.00 -13.93
C ALA A 373 12.12 -6.83 -13.04
N ARG A 374 11.99 -7.13 -11.74
CA ARG A 374 13.12 -7.21 -10.80
C ARG A 374 14.18 -8.22 -11.22
N ASP A 375 13.79 -9.38 -11.73
CA ASP A 375 14.72 -10.44 -12.11
C ASP A 375 15.52 -10.05 -13.35
N LYS A 376 14.94 -9.23 -14.22
CA LYS A 376 15.68 -8.58 -15.32
C LYS A 376 16.73 -7.61 -14.79
N LYS A 377 16.37 -6.73 -13.84
CA LYS A 377 17.31 -5.79 -13.20
C LYS A 377 18.43 -6.51 -12.44
N ILE A 378 18.10 -7.58 -11.71
CA ILE A 378 19.10 -8.44 -11.06
C ILE A 378 19.99 -9.06 -12.14
N GLY A 379 19.43 -9.60 -13.21
CA GLY A 379 20.18 -10.12 -14.34
C GLY A 379 21.17 -9.10 -14.91
N GLU A 380 20.73 -7.85 -15.14
CA GLU A 380 21.57 -6.77 -15.68
C GLU A 380 22.65 -6.30 -14.68
N GLU A 381 22.30 -6.08 -13.40
CA GLU A 381 23.22 -5.57 -12.39
C GLU A 381 24.21 -6.63 -11.88
N TRP A 382 23.78 -7.90 -11.80
CA TRP A 382 24.54 -8.99 -11.18
C TRP A 382 25.18 -9.93 -12.20
N ALA A 383 24.79 -9.92 -13.48
CA ALA A 383 25.51 -10.67 -14.50
C ALA A 383 26.98 -10.22 -14.53
N THR A 384 27.87 -11.15 -14.23
CA THR A 384 29.31 -10.99 -14.37
C THR A 384 29.91 -12.33 -14.74
N PRO A 385 30.93 -12.38 -15.62
CA PRO A 385 31.67 -13.60 -15.87
C PRO A 385 32.39 -14.01 -14.59
N LEU A 386 31.93 -15.08 -13.94
CA LEU A 386 32.54 -15.59 -12.71
C LEU A 386 33.85 -16.32 -13.06
N LYS A 387 34.98 -15.67 -12.79
CA LYS A 387 36.31 -16.28 -12.91
C LYS A 387 36.76 -16.89 -11.58
N ASN A 388 36.35 -16.30 -10.47
CA ASN A 388 36.64 -16.77 -9.11
C ASN A 388 35.55 -16.32 -8.11
N VAL A 389 35.71 -16.68 -6.83
CA VAL A 389 34.73 -16.34 -5.77
C VAL A 389 34.81 -14.85 -5.41
N GLU A 390 35.97 -14.23 -5.60
CA GLU A 390 36.21 -12.81 -5.32
C GLU A 390 35.33 -11.91 -6.20
N ASP A 391 34.99 -12.33 -7.42
CA ASP A 391 34.03 -11.63 -8.28
C ASP A 391 32.64 -11.51 -7.62
N ILE A 392 32.23 -12.52 -6.85
CA ILE A 392 30.97 -12.51 -6.09
C ILE A 392 31.09 -11.55 -4.91
N SER A 393 32.18 -11.65 -4.14
CA SER A 393 32.47 -10.74 -3.02
C SER A 393 32.46 -9.27 -3.44
N GLU A 394 32.99 -8.96 -4.63
CA GLU A 394 33.00 -7.60 -5.18
C GLU A 394 31.57 -7.09 -5.46
N LYS A 395 30.66 -7.94 -5.94
CA LYS A 395 29.25 -7.56 -6.16
C LYS A 395 28.53 -7.24 -4.86
N PHE A 396 28.70 -8.07 -3.83
CA PHE A 396 28.13 -7.81 -2.51
C PHE A 396 28.68 -6.52 -1.89
N MET A 397 30.00 -6.28 -2.03
CA MET A 397 30.62 -5.03 -1.61
C MET A 397 30.02 -3.83 -2.36
N LYS A 398 29.91 -3.89 -3.69
CA LYS A 398 29.32 -2.82 -4.51
C LYS A 398 27.87 -2.53 -4.11
N PHE A 399 27.08 -3.56 -3.78
CA PHE A 399 25.75 -3.40 -3.23
C PHE A 399 25.77 -2.67 -1.88
N CYS A 400 26.62 -3.10 -0.93
CA CYS A 400 26.74 -2.45 0.38
C CYS A 400 27.18 -0.99 0.29
N LEU A 401 27.99 -0.62 -0.70
CA LEU A 401 28.38 0.78 -0.97
C LEU A 401 27.32 1.59 -1.75
N GLY A 402 26.18 0.97 -2.11
CA GLY A 402 25.09 1.63 -2.83
C GLY A 402 25.36 1.84 -4.31
N LYS A 403 26.40 1.18 -4.85
CA LYS A 403 26.73 1.20 -6.29
C LYS A 403 25.80 0.29 -7.09
N LEU A 404 25.20 -0.72 -6.45
CA LEU A 404 24.12 -1.53 -6.99
C LEU A 404 22.83 -1.24 -6.23
N ARG A 405 21.68 -1.33 -6.90
CA ARG A 405 20.37 -1.08 -6.27
C ARG A 405 19.66 -2.36 -5.89
N SER A 406 19.95 -3.46 -6.57
CA SER A 406 19.30 -4.76 -6.39
C SER A 406 20.22 -5.76 -5.66
N ASN A 407 19.61 -6.74 -5.00
CA ASN A 407 20.26 -7.87 -4.37
C ASN A 407 19.35 -9.12 -4.48
N PRO A 408 19.85 -10.31 -4.87
CA PRO A 408 19.06 -11.54 -4.95
C PRO A 408 18.33 -11.94 -3.66
N TRP A 409 18.89 -11.62 -2.49
CA TRP A 409 18.31 -11.94 -1.17
C TRP A 409 17.52 -10.80 -0.53
N SER A 410 17.25 -9.74 -1.28
CA SER A 410 16.40 -8.64 -0.84
C SER A 410 15.23 -8.48 -1.81
N GLU A 411 14.09 -8.02 -1.30
CA GLU A 411 12.92 -7.51 -2.02
C GLU A 411 12.84 -5.99 -1.96
N LEU A 412 13.67 -5.35 -1.12
CA LEU A 412 13.77 -3.91 -1.00
C LEU A 412 14.65 -3.35 -2.14
N ASP A 413 14.43 -2.10 -2.51
CA ASP A 413 15.25 -1.37 -3.47
C ASP A 413 16.24 -0.45 -2.75
N GLY A 414 17.52 -0.57 -3.10
CA GLY A 414 18.59 0.22 -2.53
C GLY A 414 18.87 -0.05 -1.06
N LEU A 415 19.77 0.75 -0.49
CA LEU A 415 20.21 0.62 0.89
C LEU A 415 19.24 1.32 1.85
N GLN A 416 18.89 0.61 2.91
CA GLN A 416 18.10 1.18 4.00
C GLN A 416 18.89 2.26 4.74
N PRO A 417 18.24 3.29 5.30
CA PRO A 417 18.94 4.37 6.02
C PRO A 417 19.88 3.89 7.13
N GLU A 418 19.50 2.84 7.86
CA GLU A 418 20.35 2.25 8.91
C GLU A 418 21.59 1.55 8.34
N THR A 419 21.49 0.90 7.17
CA THR A 419 22.62 0.23 6.53
C THR A 419 23.70 1.23 6.09
N LYS A 420 23.32 2.45 5.72
CA LYS A 420 24.27 3.52 5.34
C LYS A 420 25.24 3.89 6.45
N ILE A 421 24.93 3.55 7.71
CA ILE A 421 25.77 3.85 8.88
C ILE A 421 26.93 2.86 9.01
N ILE A 422 26.77 1.64 8.48
CA ILE A 422 27.73 0.53 8.59
C ILE A 422 28.17 -0.01 7.23
N ASN A 423 27.90 0.72 6.15
CA ASN A 423 28.08 0.25 4.78
C ASN A 423 29.54 -0.06 4.42
N GLU A 424 30.48 0.75 4.90
CA GLU A 424 31.92 0.54 4.67
C GLU A 424 32.42 -0.72 5.40
N GLN A 425 31.98 -0.93 6.64
CA GLN A 425 32.32 -2.14 7.39
C GLN A 425 31.73 -3.39 6.73
N LEU A 426 30.49 -3.31 6.24
CA LEU A 426 29.87 -4.40 5.49
C LEU A 426 30.63 -4.67 4.19
N ALA A 427 31.07 -3.64 3.47
CA ALA A 427 31.91 -3.79 2.28
C ALA A 427 33.19 -4.57 2.58
N ASP A 428 33.90 -4.22 3.66
CA ASP A 428 35.12 -4.92 4.08
C ASP A 428 34.87 -6.37 4.49
N ILE A 429 33.75 -6.65 5.17
CA ILE A 429 33.33 -8.01 5.55
C ILE A 429 33.08 -8.86 4.30
N ASN A 430 32.37 -8.30 3.32
CA ASN A 430 32.09 -9.00 2.06
C ASN A 430 33.36 -9.31 1.26
N LEU A 431 34.31 -8.38 1.20
CA LEU A 431 35.61 -8.60 0.54
C LEU A 431 36.43 -9.73 1.19
N LYS A 432 36.19 -10.03 2.47
CA LYS A 432 36.81 -11.15 3.19
C LYS A 432 36.08 -12.49 3.01
N GLY A 433 35.07 -12.55 2.14
CA GLY A 433 34.31 -13.77 1.83
C GLY A 433 33.16 -14.08 2.79
N PHE A 434 32.72 -13.12 3.59
CA PHE A 434 31.51 -13.20 4.41
C PHE A 434 30.38 -12.45 3.71
N LEU A 435 29.65 -13.14 2.84
CA LEU A 435 28.68 -12.56 1.90
C LEU A 435 27.37 -12.19 2.62
N THR A 436 27.25 -10.94 3.04
CA THR A 436 26.16 -10.45 3.92
C THR A 436 24.83 -10.30 3.19
N ILE A 437 23.76 -10.87 3.75
CA ILE A 437 22.40 -10.80 3.20
C ILE A 437 21.44 -9.99 4.09
N ASN A 438 21.77 -9.80 5.37
CA ASN A 438 20.96 -9.04 6.31
C ASN A 438 21.83 -8.46 7.45
N SER A 439 21.46 -7.29 7.95
CA SER A 439 22.20 -6.58 9.00
C SER A 439 21.36 -5.49 9.67
N GLN A 440 21.59 -5.25 10.96
CA GLN A 440 21.20 -4.00 11.62
C GLN A 440 22.31 -3.55 12.61
N PRO A 441 22.61 -2.25 12.72
CA PRO A 441 23.57 -1.76 13.69
C PRO A 441 23.00 -1.78 15.12
N ALA A 442 23.87 -1.64 16.13
CA ALA A 442 23.41 -1.46 17.50
C ALA A 442 22.84 -0.04 17.70
N VAL A 443 21.71 0.06 18.40
CA VAL A 443 21.08 1.33 18.77
C VAL A 443 20.80 1.33 20.26
N ASN A 444 21.27 2.36 20.95
CA ASN A 444 21.14 2.49 22.39
C ASN A 444 20.25 3.70 22.75
N GLY A 445 18.94 3.48 22.85
CA GLY A 445 18.00 4.48 23.33
C GLY A 445 17.94 5.73 22.46
N LEU A 446 17.82 5.55 21.15
CA LEU A 446 17.64 6.68 20.24
C LEU A 446 16.17 7.13 20.23
N LYS A 447 15.90 8.41 19.98
CA LYS A 447 14.52 8.90 19.91
C LYS A 447 13.73 8.14 18.83
N SER A 448 12.47 7.83 19.16
CA SER A 448 11.55 7.09 18.29
C SER A 448 11.10 7.84 17.03
N ASP A 449 11.42 9.13 16.91
CA ASP A 449 11.22 9.96 15.72
C ASP A 449 12.51 10.17 14.91
N SER A 450 13.57 9.41 15.20
CA SER A 450 14.81 9.43 14.42
C SER A 450 14.55 9.08 12.94
N PRO A 451 15.08 9.84 11.96
CA PRO A 451 14.87 9.54 10.55
C PRO A 451 15.40 8.16 10.11
N SER A 452 16.49 7.67 10.73
CA SER A 452 17.12 6.41 10.33
C SER A 452 16.53 5.19 11.03
N PHE A 453 16.19 5.33 12.32
CA PHE A 453 15.82 4.21 13.20
C PHE A 453 14.44 4.33 13.83
N GLY A 454 13.82 5.50 13.77
CA GLY A 454 12.59 5.80 14.47
C GLY A 454 11.41 4.94 14.00
N TRP A 455 10.58 4.55 14.96
CA TRP A 455 9.29 3.89 14.78
C TRP A 455 8.46 4.01 16.07
N GLY A 456 7.15 3.82 15.96
CA GLY A 456 6.22 3.76 17.11
C GLY A 456 5.66 5.12 17.58
N GLY A 457 5.97 6.19 16.85
CA GLY A 457 5.51 7.56 17.12
C GLY A 457 6.46 8.34 18.02
N PRO A 458 6.30 9.68 18.15
CA PRO A 458 7.22 10.55 18.87
C PRO A 458 7.19 10.34 20.39
N GLY A 459 8.26 10.76 21.06
CA GLY A 459 8.36 10.79 22.53
C GLY A 459 8.82 9.50 23.20
N GLY A 460 9.12 8.45 22.43
CA GLY A 460 9.69 7.20 22.92
C GLY A 460 11.17 7.04 22.59
N TYR A 461 11.69 5.86 22.93
CA TYR A 461 13.08 5.45 22.67
C TYR A 461 13.12 4.06 22.04
N VAL A 462 13.98 3.88 21.04
CA VAL A 462 14.17 2.62 20.32
C VAL A 462 15.56 2.06 20.57
N TYR A 463 15.65 0.74 20.56
CA TYR A 463 16.84 -0.04 20.86
C TYR A 463 17.00 -1.15 19.84
N GLN A 464 18.25 -1.44 19.46
CA GLN A 464 18.62 -2.53 18.57
C GLN A 464 19.90 -3.21 19.08
N LYS A 465 19.93 -4.54 19.08
CA LYS A 465 21.18 -5.31 19.13
C LYS A 465 21.78 -5.36 17.72
N ALA A 466 23.10 -5.31 17.62
CA ALA A 466 23.77 -5.55 16.35
C ALA A 466 23.46 -6.96 15.85
N TYR A 467 23.18 -7.09 14.56
CA TYR A 467 22.87 -8.36 13.89
C TYR A 467 23.57 -8.41 12.54
N LEU A 468 24.03 -9.61 12.16
CA LEU A 468 24.66 -9.87 10.88
C LEU A 468 24.33 -11.29 10.42
N GLU A 469 23.96 -11.43 9.15
CA GLU A 469 23.63 -12.69 8.49
C GLU A 469 24.38 -12.77 7.15
N PHE A 470 25.07 -13.87 6.90
CA PHE A 470 25.93 -14.01 5.73
C PHE A 470 26.17 -15.47 5.34
N PHE A 471 26.58 -15.67 4.08
CA PHE A 471 27.22 -16.90 3.63
C PHE A 471 28.73 -16.84 3.83
N CYS A 472 29.37 -17.98 4.13
CA CYS A 472 30.81 -18.10 4.17
C CYS A 472 31.25 -19.55 3.86
N SER A 473 32.54 -19.75 3.64
CA SER A 473 33.12 -21.09 3.52
C SER A 473 33.13 -21.82 4.87
N LEU A 474 33.20 -23.15 4.84
CA LEU A 474 33.30 -23.97 6.05
C LEU A 474 34.56 -23.65 6.86
N GLU A 475 35.68 -23.35 6.20
CA GLU A 475 36.94 -22.94 6.84
C GLU A 475 36.78 -21.63 7.62
N SER A 476 36.16 -20.62 6.98
CA SER A 476 35.87 -19.34 7.62
C SER A 476 34.90 -19.51 8.79
N LEU A 477 33.88 -20.37 8.66
CA LEU A 477 32.94 -20.68 9.73
C LEU A 477 33.64 -21.28 10.95
N ASN A 478 34.48 -22.31 10.74
CA ASN A 478 35.20 -22.97 11.84
C ASN A 478 36.10 -21.97 12.59
N THR A 479 36.83 -21.15 11.84
CA THR A 479 37.69 -20.08 12.40
C THR A 479 36.87 -19.06 13.18
N LEU A 480 35.69 -18.68 12.69
CA LEU A 480 34.81 -17.72 13.36
C LEU A 480 34.25 -18.31 14.66
N VAL A 481 33.76 -19.55 14.63
CA VAL A 481 33.19 -20.24 15.79
C VAL A 481 34.24 -20.40 16.90
N GLU A 482 35.48 -20.75 16.53
CA GLU A 482 36.59 -20.82 17.49
C GLU A 482 36.84 -19.46 18.15
N LYS A 483 36.87 -18.37 17.37
CA LYS A 483 37.04 -17.01 17.93
C LYS A 483 35.87 -16.57 18.78
N CYS A 484 34.64 -17.00 18.46
CA CYS A 484 33.45 -16.67 19.23
C CYS A 484 33.50 -17.20 20.67
N THR A 485 34.32 -18.23 20.98
CA THR A 485 34.45 -18.73 22.37
C THR A 485 35.03 -17.68 23.32
N ALA A 486 35.83 -16.74 22.80
CA ALA A 486 36.37 -15.63 23.57
C ALA A 486 35.32 -14.54 23.90
N PHE A 487 34.12 -14.62 23.29
CA PHE A 487 33.06 -13.63 23.42
C PHE A 487 31.75 -14.29 23.88
N PRO A 488 31.61 -14.60 25.18
CA PRO A 488 30.45 -15.36 25.70
C PRO A 488 29.10 -14.63 25.56
N PHE A 489 29.13 -13.33 25.24
CA PHE A 489 27.94 -12.52 24.98
C PHE A 489 27.45 -12.59 23.52
N LEU A 490 28.20 -13.22 22.61
CA LEU A 490 27.78 -13.42 21.22
C LEU A 490 26.90 -14.66 21.10
N THR A 491 25.85 -14.51 20.29
CA THR A 491 24.95 -15.60 19.94
C THR A 491 25.12 -15.90 18.46
N TYR A 492 25.28 -17.17 18.09
CA TYR A 492 25.45 -17.57 16.69
C TYR A 492 24.66 -18.84 16.34
N MET A 493 24.29 -18.92 15.06
CA MET A 493 23.68 -20.09 14.42
C MET A 493 24.26 -20.18 13.01
N ALA A 494 24.59 -21.39 12.57
CA ALA A 494 25.06 -21.67 11.22
C ALA A 494 24.46 -22.99 10.76
N VAL A 495 23.95 -23.02 9.52
CA VAL A 495 23.38 -24.22 8.92
C VAL A 495 23.90 -24.38 7.50
N ASN A 496 24.08 -25.62 7.06
CA ASN A 496 24.41 -25.95 5.68
C ASN A 496 23.19 -26.53 4.94
N ARG A 497 23.35 -26.80 3.63
CA ARG A 497 22.25 -27.30 2.79
C ARG A 497 21.73 -28.67 3.21
N GLN A 498 22.54 -29.46 3.92
CA GLN A 498 22.15 -30.75 4.49
C GLN A 498 21.33 -30.61 5.79
N GLY A 499 21.19 -29.40 6.33
CA GLY A 499 20.48 -29.14 7.59
C GLY A 499 21.34 -29.32 8.84
N ASN A 500 22.67 -29.44 8.71
CA ASN A 500 23.56 -29.57 9.86
C ASN A 500 23.68 -28.21 10.56
N LEU A 501 23.13 -28.10 11.76
CA LEU A 501 23.14 -26.89 12.58
C LEU A 501 24.34 -26.87 13.54
N ILE A 502 25.05 -25.75 13.59
CA ILE A 502 26.06 -25.40 14.59
C ILE A 502 25.58 -24.13 15.31
N SER A 503 25.37 -24.18 16.62
CA SER A 503 24.86 -23.04 17.38
C SER A 503 25.24 -23.12 18.86
N ASN A 504 25.31 -21.96 19.51
CA ASN A 504 25.35 -21.84 20.98
C ASN A 504 23.98 -21.47 21.59
N MET A 505 22.90 -21.44 20.80
CA MET A 505 21.52 -21.28 21.26
C MET A 505 20.85 -22.63 21.52
N LYS A 506 19.94 -22.66 22.50
CA LYS A 506 19.01 -23.78 22.66
C LYS A 506 17.84 -23.61 21.69
N ASN A 507 17.19 -24.71 21.31
CA ASN A 507 16.08 -24.72 20.34
C ASN A 507 14.85 -23.88 20.76
N LEU A 508 14.70 -23.55 22.05
CA LEU A 508 13.60 -22.74 22.56
C LEU A 508 14.02 -21.30 22.88
N ASP A 509 15.29 -20.94 22.68
CA ASP A 509 15.77 -19.60 22.98
C ASP A 509 15.27 -18.63 21.91
N VAL A 510 14.51 -17.62 22.30
CA VAL A 510 14.11 -16.52 21.41
C VAL A 510 14.74 -15.23 21.90
N ASN A 511 15.52 -14.59 21.03
CA ASN A 511 16.27 -13.40 21.38
C ASN A 511 15.64 -12.16 20.75
N ALA A 512 15.14 -11.23 21.57
CA ALA A 512 14.70 -9.92 21.08
C ALA A 512 15.91 -9.08 20.64
N VAL A 513 15.86 -8.59 19.40
CA VAL A 513 16.94 -7.81 18.80
C VAL A 513 16.53 -6.37 18.46
N THR A 514 15.23 -6.06 18.45
CA THR A 514 14.72 -4.68 18.34
C THR A 514 13.55 -4.50 19.28
N TRP A 515 13.56 -3.42 20.07
CA TRP A 515 12.46 -3.06 20.97
C TRP A 515 12.35 -1.55 21.17
N GLY A 516 11.20 -1.10 21.67
CA GLY A 516 10.91 0.29 21.92
C GLY A 516 10.15 0.48 23.24
N VAL A 517 10.47 1.59 23.91
CA VAL A 517 9.82 2.05 25.14
C VAL A 517 9.12 3.37 24.82
N PHE A 518 7.81 3.43 25.05
CA PHE A 518 6.99 4.58 24.68
C PHE A 518 6.20 5.09 25.88
N PRO A 519 5.94 6.41 25.97
CA PRO A 519 5.14 6.97 27.05
C PRO A 519 3.76 6.29 27.17
N ALA A 520 3.39 5.90 28.38
CA ALA A 520 2.10 5.29 28.71
C ALA A 520 1.72 4.04 27.89
N LYS A 521 2.71 3.27 27.42
CA LYS A 521 2.52 2.01 26.70
C LYS A 521 3.43 0.92 27.25
N GLU A 522 3.04 -0.33 27.07
CA GLU A 522 3.92 -1.48 27.30
C GLU A 522 5.09 -1.50 26.31
N ILE A 523 6.16 -2.23 26.65
CA ILE A 523 7.31 -2.42 25.77
C ILE A 523 6.88 -3.21 24.53
N ILE A 524 7.28 -2.72 23.35
CA ILE A 524 7.05 -3.40 22.08
C ILE A 524 8.38 -3.97 21.59
N GLN A 525 8.42 -5.26 21.24
CA GLN A 525 9.63 -5.94 20.75
C GLN A 525 9.39 -6.59 19.39
N PRO A 526 9.39 -5.81 18.30
CA PRO A 526 8.85 -6.25 17.02
C PRO A 526 9.76 -7.15 16.19
N THR A 527 11.01 -7.34 16.62
CA THR A 527 11.99 -8.13 15.87
C THR A 527 12.75 -9.08 16.81
N VAL A 528 12.77 -10.36 16.43
CA VAL A 528 13.43 -11.42 17.17
C VAL A 528 14.36 -12.26 16.28
N VAL A 529 15.25 -13.00 16.92
CA VAL A 529 16.02 -14.11 16.35
C VAL A 529 15.52 -15.39 17.00
N ASP A 530 15.05 -16.33 16.19
CA ASP A 530 14.44 -17.60 16.61
C ASP A 530 15.07 -18.77 15.83
N PRO A 531 15.66 -19.78 16.50
CA PRO A 531 16.31 -20.92 15.84
C PRO A 531 15.40 -21.72 14.90
N ALA A 532 14.13 -21.90 15.26
CA ALA A 532 13.20 -22.68 14.46
C ALA A 532 12.88 -21.97 13.13
N SER A 533 12.64 -20.66 13.19
CA SER A 533 12.46 -19.79 12.03
C SER A 533 13.74 -19.70 11.19
N PHE A 534 14.92 -19.65 11.83
CA PHE A 534 16.21 -19.61 11.14
C PHE A 534 16.41 -20.85 10.26
N MET A 535 16.19 -22.05 10.80
CA MET A 535 16.33 -23.29 10.04
C MET A 535 15.48 -23.29 8.76
N ARG A 536 14.25 -22.76 8.84
CA ARG A 536 13.38 -22.67 7.67
C ARG A 536 13.86 -21.62 6.68
N SER A 537 14.27 -20.43 7.14
CA SER A 537 14.77 -19.37 6.25
C SER A 537 16.06 -19.79 5.56
N ALA A 538 17.06 -20.20 6.33
CA ALA A 538 18.41 -20.45 5.82
C ALA A 538 18.48 -21.65 4.86
N LEU A 539 17.68 -22.70 5.06
CA LEU A 539 17.59 -23.82 4.11
C LEU A 539 17.00 -23.43 2.74
N LEU A 540 16.27 -22.32 2.66
CA LEU A 540 15.73 -21.80 1.40
C LEU A 540 16.70 -20.83 0.71
N ASP A 541 17.61 -20.23 1.49
CA ASP A 541 18.63 -19.33 1.00
C ASP A 541 19.82 -20.08 0.38
N LEU A 542 20.03 -21.34 0.79
CA LEU A 542 21.05 -22.31 0.31
C LEU A 542 20.53 -23.21 -0.81
#